data_AF-A0A8H5B780-F1
#
_entry.id   AF-A0A8H5B780-F1
#
_cell.length_a   1.000
_cell.length_b   1.000
_cell.length_c   1.000
_cell.angle_alpha   90.00
_cell.angle_beta   90.00
_cell.angle_gamma   90.00
#
_symmetry.space_group_name_H-M   'P 1'
#
loop_
_entity.id
_entity.type
_entity.pdbx_description
1 polymer ?
#
loop_
_entity_poly.entity_id
_entity_poly.type
_entity_poly.pdbx_seq_one_letter_code
_entity_poly.pdbx_strand_id
1 'polypeptide(L)'
;MAPRSSNRTQSRKPQVLDALDIPSLAKYIKSERCENVMLMLGAGISTSAGIPDFRSPKTEYGNKRTHLMALTIKSNLARLNLPHPEAVFEIGFFQKNPVPFYTLAHELYPGKFRPTVTHSFIRLLHEKKRLHTCFTQNIDTLERRAGVPDEKIIEAHGSFATQRCIKCKREFDDNKMREHVLAKKIAKCESCGGYVKPDIVFFGEALPKKFINSVSSMESADLLIVMGTSLTVHPFASLAWMVPDSCPRVLVNLERVGDFGSRADDLVLLGQCDDYVRKLCKELGWLEDLERLWEETKESVIFDSLEDVKKEDPKPKEKVKDTATVKTEETLEEISKGLSDLAIDPDKESKTESDTEKKPAADSALTSNPPVPSQQTPKATSVDEAKTSTKEQSGKDSYTPSSTLKNEPAREKKL
;
A
#
# COMPACT_ATOMS: atom_id res chain seq x y z
N MET A 1 26.96 32.11 -32.91
CA MET A 1 26.13 32.36 -31.71
C MET A 1 25.18 31.19 -31.54
N ALA A 2 25.01 30.65 -30.33
CA ALA A 2 23.99 29.63 -30.05
C ALA A 2 22.76 30.29 -29.40
N PRO A 3 21.53 29.91 -29.77
CA PRO A 3 20.33 30.44 -29.14
C PRO A 3 20.17 29.86 -27.73
N ARG A 4 20.00 30.73 -26.72
CA ARG A 4 19.66 30.31 -25.35
C ARG A 4 18.19 29.89 -25.31
N SER A 5 17.90 28.59 -25.31
CA SER A 5 16.56 28.08 -25.03
C SER A 5 16.16 28.36 -23.58
N SER A 6 15.37 29.41 -23.38
CA SER A 6 14.89 29.80 -22.06
C SER A 6 13.70 28.95 -21.65
N ASN A 7 13.95 27.77 -21.09
CA ASN A 7 12.95 26.95 -20.40
C ASN A 7 12.50 27.63 -19.10
N ARG A 8 11.79 28.76 -19.22
CA ARG A 8 10.87 29.23 -18.19
C ARG A 8 9.66 28.30 -18.21
N THR A 9 9.49 27.53 -17.15
CA THR A 9 8.21 26.92 -16.80
C THR A 9 7.18 28.03 -16.58
N GLN A 10 6.43 28.36 -17.64
CA GLN A 10 5.28 29.25 -17.52
C GLN A 10 4.25 28.52 -16.65
N SER A 11 3.98 29.07 -15.47
CA SER A 11 2.89 28.63 -14.60
C SER A 11 1.58 28.74 -15.40
N ARG A 12 1.07 27.59 -15.85
CA ARG A 12 -0.26 27.49 -16.45
C ARG A 12 -1.26 27.77 -15.34
N LYS A 13 -2.20 28.68 -15.58
CA LYS A 13 -3.36 28.84 -14.69
C LYS A 13 -4.20 27.56 -14.75
N PRO A 14 -4.77 27.12 -13.61
CA PRO A 14 -5.82 26.10 -13.58
C PRO A 14 -6.97 26.40 -14.54
N GLN A 15 -7.64 25.36 -15.01
CA GLN A 15 -8.77 25.42 -15.93
C GLN A 15 -10.10 25.01 -15.28
N VAL A 16 -10.04 24.26 -14.18
CA VAL A 16 -11.21 23.66 -13.51
C VAL A 16 -11.31 24.06 -12.05
N LEU A 17 -10.17 24.15 -11.34
CA LEU A 17 -10.05 24.74 -10.01
C LEU A 17 -9.89 26.27 -10.10
N ASP A 18 -10.32 27.02 -9.08
CA ASP A 18 -10.09 28.48 -9.03
C ASP A 18 -8.60 28.82 -8.81
N ALA A 19 -7.92 28.04 -7.96
CA ALA A 19 -6.49 28.08 -7.69
C ALA A 19 -5.98 26.68 -7.26
N LEU A 20 -4.65 26.51 -7.21
CA LEU A 20 -4.01 25.28 -6.72
C LEU A 20 -3.88 25.30 -5.19
N ASP A 21 -5.00 25.31 -4.49
CA ASP A 21 -5.07 25.29 -3.02
C ASP A 21 -6.24 24.47 -2.46
N ILE A 22 -6.21 24.25 -1.14
CA ILE A 22 -7.19 23.43 -0.41
C ILE A 22 -8.60 24.08 -0.41
N PRO A 23 -8.78 25.40 -0.21
CA PRO A 23 -10.08 26.04 -0.34
C PRO A 23 -10.71 25.87 -1.73
N SER A 24 -9.93 25.99 -2.81
CA SER A 24 -10.38 25.79 -4.19
C SER A 24 -10.78 24.34 -4.45
N LEU A 25 -10.00 23.37 -3.96
CA LEU A 25 -10.35 21.95 -3.99
C LEU A 25 -11.64 21.66 -3.21
N ALA A 26 -11.79 22.22 -2.01
CA ALA A 26 -12.99 22.06 -1.18
C ALA A 26 -14.23 22.66 -1.85
N LYS A 27 -14.09 23.82 -2.51
CA LYS A 27 -15.14 24.42 -3.35
C LYS A 27 -15.52 23.52 -4.54
N TYR A 28 -14.53 22.91 -5.19
CA TYR A 28 -14.77 21.99 -6.31
C TYR A 28 -15.52 20.73 -5.87
N ILE A 29 -15.08 20.06 -4.79
CA ILE A 29 -15.75 18.88 -4.19
C ILE A 29 -17.19 19.19 -3.74
N LYS A 30 -17.47 20.43 -3.31
CA LYS A 30 -18.81 20.92 -2.97
C LYS A 30 -19.70 21.21 -4.18
N SER A 31 -19.15 21.31 -5.39
CA SER A 31 -19.91 21.67 -6.60
C SER A 31 -20.58 20.46 -7.27
N GLU A 32 -21.55 20.72 -8.15
CA GLU A 32 -22.22 19.70 -8.97
C GLU A 32 -21.29 19.09 -10.04
N ARG A 33 -20.09 19.65 -10.27
CA ARG A 33 -19.09 19.14 -11.21
C ARG A 33 -18.14 18.08 -10.62
N CYS A 34 -18.43 17.57 -9.43
CA CYS A 34 -17.55 16.64 -8.71
C CYS A 34 -18.37 15.60 -7.95
N GLU A 35 -18.90 14.61 -8.66
CA GLU A 35 -19.67 13.51 -8.08
C GLU A 35 -18.82 12.24 -7.93
N ASN A 36 -17.87 12.03 -8.84
CA ASN A 36 -17.09 10.81 -9.01
C ASN A 36 -15.64 10.99 -8.56
N VAL A 37 -15.41 10.99 -7.25
CA VAL A 37 -14.05 11.01 -6.68
C VAL A 37 -13.45 9.60 -6.75
N MET A 38 -12.32 9.48 -7.44
CA MET A 38 -11.46 8.30 -7.46
C MET A 38 -10.31 8.47 -6.47
N LEU A 39 -10.00 7.42 -5.72
CA LEU A 39 -8.81 7.38 -4.86
C LEU A 39 -7.78 6.38 -5.38
N MET A 40 -6.50 6.72 -5.28
CA MET A 40 -5.37 5.81 -5.47
C MET A 40 -4.47 5.83 -4.23
N LEU A 41 -4.42 4.73 -3.49
CA LEU A 41 -3.82 4.64 -2.16
C LEU A 41 -2.59 3.72 -2.14
N GLY A 42 -1.61 4.05 -1.30
CA GLY A 42 -0.47 3.18 -0.99
C GLY A 42 -0.01 3.29 0.46
N ALA A 43 1.05 2.56 0.79
CA ALA A 43 1.44 2.27 2.18
C ALA A 43 1.67 3.51 3.07
N GLY A 44 1.97 4.67 2.48
CA GLY A 44 2.09 5.94 3.17
C GLY A 44 0.86 6.29 4.02
N ILE A 45 -0.36 5.92 3.59
CA ILE A 45 -1.58 6.20 4.37
C ILE A 45 -1.73 5.31 5.62
N SER A 46 -0.96 4.23 5.72
CA SER A 46 -0.94 3.27 6.85
C SER A 46 0.25 3.50 7.80
N THR A 47 1.19 4.39 7.46
CA THR A 47 2.39 4.66 8.27
C THR A 47 2.09 5.17 9.68
N SER A 48 1.06 6.01 9.83
CA SER A 48 0.60 6.52 11.13
C SER A 48 -0.11 5.46 11.98
N ALA A 49 -0.66 4.39 11.38
CA ALA A 49 -1.20 3.24 12.11
C ALA A 49 -0.12 2.37 12.78
N GLY A 50 1.14 2.50 12.35
CA GLY A 50 2.24 1.64 12.79
C GLY A 50 2.74 0.65 11.74
N ILE A 51 2.14 0.62 10.54
CA ILE A 51 2.55 -0.28 9.45
C ILE A 51 3.64 0.42 8.61
N PRO A 52 4.86 -0.12 8.50
CA PRO A 52 5.91 0.51 7.71
C PRO A 52 5.67 0.35 6.21
N ASP A 53 6.05 1.37 5.43
CA ASP A 53 6.16 1.24 3.98
C ASP A 53 7.47 0.52 3.59
N PHE A 54 7.58 0.18 2.30
CA PHE A 54 8.68 -0.61 1.76
C PHE A 54 9.90 0.19 1.28
N ARG A 55 9.82 1.53 1.22
CA ARG A 55 10.69 2.34 0.32
C ARG A 55 11.34 3.55 0.96
N SER A 56 10.75 4.15 1.99
CA SER A 56 11.37 5.27 2.68
C SER A 56 12.68 4.85 3.37
N PRO A 57 13.75 5.65 3.27
CA PRO A 57 14.95 5.47 4.09
C PRO A 57 14.59 5.56 5.59
N LYS A 58 15.48 5.06 6.46
CA LYS A 58 15.22 4.81 7.90
C LYS A 58 14.36 5.91 8.55
N THR A 59 13.18 5.51 9.03
CA THR A 59 12.09 6.40 9.44
C THR A 59 12.50 7.48 10.45
N GLU A 60 12.61 8.71 9.98
CA GLU A 60 12.60 9.91 10.84
C GLU A 60 11.16 10.41 11.11
N TYR A 61 10.22 10.05 10.22
CA TYR A 61 8.81 10.48 10.24
C TYR A 61 7.81 9.36 10.62
N GLY A 62 8.31 8.17 10.97
CA GLY A 62 7.48 7.04 11.43
C GLY A 62 7.36 7.01 12.94
N ASN A 63 6.21 6.61 13.48
CA ASN A 63 6.04 6.49 14.92
C ASN A 63 6.88 5.32 15.50
N LYS A 64 7.05 5.28 16.83
CA LYS A 64 7.90 4.26 17.50
C LYS A 64 7.47 2.81 17.22
N ARG A 65 6.18 2.55 16.95
CA ARG A 65 5.71 1.22 16.49
C ARG A 65 6.08 0.97 15.02
N THR A 66 5.92 1.94 14.13
CA THR A 66 6.34 1.86 12.72
C THR A 66 7.84 1.51 12.62
N HIS A 67 8.67 2.18 13.41
CA HIS A 67 10.11 1.90 13.47
C HIS A 67 10.41 0.51 14.01
N LEU A 68 9.79 0.11 15.13
CA LEU A 68 9.99 -1.20 15.73
C LEU A 68 9.54 -2.33 14.80
N MET A 69 8.42 -2.17 14.09
CA MET A 69 7.96 -3.15 13.10
C MET A 69 8.89 -3.22 11.89
N ALA A 70 9.38 -2.08 11.38
CA ALA A 70 10.38 -2.06 10.31
C ALA A 70 11.69 -2.74 10.73
N LEU A 71 12.11 -2.60 12.00
CA LEU A 71 13.24 -3.33 12.57
C LEU A 71 12.94 -4.82 12.68
N THR A 72 11.82 -5.24 13.29
CA THR A 72 11.44 -6.66 13.40
C THR A 72 11.38 -7.34 12.04
N ILE A 73 10.77 -6.69 11.04
CA ILE A 73 10.74 -7.19 9.66
C ILE A 73 12.16 -7.31 9.10
N LYS A 74 13.01 -6.28 9.21
CA LYS A 74 14.39 -6.34 8.69
C LYS A 74 15.27 -7.37 9.43
N SER A 75 15.13 -7.52 10.74
CA SER A 75 15.82 -8.54 11.54
C SER A 75 15.35 -9.96 11.20
N ASN A 76 14.06 -10.15 10.93
CA ASN A 76 13.53 -11.43 10.46
C ASN A 76 14.04 -11.74 9.04
N LEU A 77 13.92 -10.79 8.09
CA LEU A 77 14.39 -10.97 6.70
C LEU A 77 15.90 -11.21 6.61
N ALA A 78 16.71 -10.51 7.42
CA ALA A 78 18.16 -10.73 7.49
C ALA A 78 18.52 -12.16 7.94
N ARG A 79 17.74 -12.74 8.86
CA ARG A 79 17.89 -14.15 9.31
C ARG A 79 17.39 -15.18 8.28
N LEU A 80 16.69 -14.75 7.23
CA LEU A 80 16.12 -15.61 6.20
C LEU A 80 16.99 -15.71 4.93
N ASN A 81 18.17 -15.07 4.94
CA ASN A 81 19.20 -15.14 3.89
C ASN A 81 18.64 -14.97 2.46
N LEU A 82 17.81 -13.94 2.29
CA LEU A 82 17.18 -13.61 1.01
C LEU A 82 18.19 -12.96 0.04
N PRO A 83 18.06 -13.15 -1.28
CA PRO A 83 18.90 -12.47 -2.26
C PRO A 83 18.68 -10.94 -2.26
N HIS A 84 17.45 -10.51 -2.00
CA HIS A 84 17.02 -9.12 -1.86
C HIS A 84 15.70 -9.08 -1.04
N PRO A 85 15.35 -7.95 -0.39
CA PRO A 85 14.20 -7.88 0.53
C PRO A 85 12.85 -8.28 -0.08
N GLU A 86 12.62 -7.94 -1.35
CA GLU A 86 11.37 -8.16 -2.07
C GLU A 86 11.12 -9.63 -2.44
N ALA A 87 12.16 -10.47 -2.43
CA ALA A 87 12.08 -11.89 -2.80
C ALA A 87 11.06 -12.68 -1.97
N VAL A 88 10.75 -12.26 -0.74
CA VAL A 88 9.71 -12.86 0.10
C VAL A 88 8.30 -12.76 -0.51
N PHE A 89 8.09 -11.81 -1.43
CA PHE A 89 6.86 -11.59 -2.18
C PHE A 89 6.98 -11.99 -3.67
N GLU A 90 8.01 -12.73 -4.08
CA GLU A 90 8.10 -13.28 -5.44
C GLU A 90 7.47 -14.67 -5.54
N ILE A 91 6.59 -14.90 -6.51
CA ILE A 91 5.89 -16.19 -6.63
C ILE A 91 6.86 -17.34 -6.97
N GLY A 92 7.88 -17.07 -7.77
CA GLY A 92 8.93 -18.03 -8.12
C GLY A 92 9.90 -18.33 -6.96
N PHE A 93 10.03 -17.43 -5.99
CA PHE A 93 10.73 -17.69 -4.74
C PHE A 93 9.86 -18.50 -3.78
N PHE A 94 8.61 -18.08 -3.55
CA PHE A 94 7.63 -18.75 -2.69
C PHE A 94 7.39 -20.22 -3.09
N GLN A 95 7.35 -20.52 -4.39
CA GLN A 95 7.27 -21.89 -4.92
C GLN A 95 8.46 -22.78 -4.53
N LYS A 96 9.66 -22.20 -4.36
CA LYS A 96 10.88 -22.91 -3.97
C LYS A 96 11.03 -22.98 -2.45
N ASN A 97 10.79 -21.87 -1.76
CA ASN A 97 10.90 -21.72 -0.32
C ASN A 97 9.81 -20.79 0.25
N PRO A 98 8.69 -21.33 0.76
CA PRO A 98 7.63 -20.53 1.39
C PRO A 98 7.92 -20.15 2.86
N VAL A 99 8.99 -20.67 3.48
CA VAL A 99 9.28 -20.42 4.92
C VAL A 99 9.46 -18.93 5.23
N PRO A 100 10.20 -18.12 4.44
CA PRO A 100 10.32 -16.68 4.69
C PRO A 100 8.99 -15.94 4.71
N PHE A 101 8.06 -16.28 3.80
CA PHE A 101 6.73 -15.66 3.80
C PHE A 101 5.93 -16.06 5.04
N TYR A 102 5.85 -17.35 5.40
CA TYR A 102 5.12 -17.78 6.60
C TYR A 102 5.73 -17.25 7.90
N THR A 103 7.04 -16.98 7.91
CA THR A 103 7.72 -16.32 9.05
C THR A 103 7.30 -14.85 9.19
N LEU A 104 7.13 -14.15 8.07
CA LEU A 104 6.73 -12.74 8.00
C LEU A 104 5.21 -12.52 8.15
N ALA A 105 4.39 -13.41 7.60
CA ALA A 105 2.93 -13.29 7.56
C ALA A 105 2.30 -13.18 8.96
N HIS A 106 2.91 -13.79 9.97
CA HIS A 106 2.54 -13.62 11.38
C HIS A 106 2.58 -12.16 11.87
N GLU A 107 3.60 -11.40 11.44
CA GLU A 107 3.78 -10.00 11.81
C GLU A 107 2.84 -9.08 11.02
N LEU A 108 2.45 -9.50 9.81
CA LEU A 108 1.58 -8.75 8.88
C LEU A 108 0.07 -9.07 9.02
N TYR A 109 -0.31 -10.06 9.84
CA TYR A 109 -1.68 -10.56 9.88
C TYR A 109 -2.68 -9.47 10.37
N PRO A 110 -3.88 -9.34 9.77
CA PRO A 110 -4.84 -8.28 10.10
C PRO A 110 -5.31 -8.26 11.57
N GLY A 111 -5.91 -7.13 11.97
CA GLY A 111 -6.50 -6.89 13.30
C GLY A 111 -5.66 -6.01 14.22
N LYS A 112 -4.32 -6.15 14.15
CA LYS A 112 -3.34 -5.53 15.08
C LYS A 112 -3.21 -4.00 15.01
N PHE A 113 -3.67 -3.37 13.93
CA PHE A 113 -3.47 -1.93 13.64
C PHE A 113 -4.82 -1.21 13.51
N ARG A 114 -4.97 -0.01 14.08
CA ARG A 114 -6.17 0.83 13.90
C ARG A 114 -6.10 1.55 12.54
N PRO A 115 -7.21 1.66 11.78
CA PRO A 115 -7.27 2.54 10.62
C PRO A 115 -6.88 3.99 10.94
N THR A 116 -6.34 4.69 9.93
CA THR A 116 -5.88 6.08 10.10
C THR A 116 -6.99 7.09 9.80
N VAL A 117 -6.71 8.37 10.02
CA VAL A 117 -7.62 9.47 9.69
C VAL A 117 -7.87 9.49 8.18
N THR A 118 -6.83 9.21 7.38
CA THR A 118 -6.93 9.06 5.92
C THR A 118 -7.86 7.92 5.51
N HIS A 119 -7.84 6.78 6.20
CA HIS A 119 -8.79 5.68 5.94
C HIS A 119 -10.23 6.09 6.27
N SER A 120 -10.41 6.84 7.36
CA SER A 120 -11.73 7.33 7.82
C SER A 120 -12.33 8.36 6.86
N PHE A 121 -11.47 9.14 6.17
CA PHE A 121 -11.87 10.03 5.09
C PHE A 121 -12.40 9.30 3.85
N ILE A 122 -11.96 8.07 3.57
CA ILE A 122 -12.52 7.24 2.49
C ILE A 122 -14.00 6.92 2.80
N ARG A 123 -14.29 6.49 4.05
CA ARG A 123 -15.67 6.26 4.51
C ARG A 123 -16.48 7.57 4.50
N LEU A 124 -15.89 8.68 4.92
CA LEU A 124 -16.54 9.99 4.85
C LEU A 124 -16.92 10.39 3.41
N LEU A 125 -16.03 10.18 2.43
CA LEU A 125 -16.36 10.40 1.01
C LEU A 125 -17.49 9.50 0.52
N HIS A 126 -17.60 8.26 1.04
CA HIS A 126 -18.74 7.39 0.75
C HIS A 126 -20.04 7.91 1.40
N GLU A 127 -20.05 8.25 2.69
CA GLU A 127 -21.22 8.78 3.40
C GLU A 127 -21.71 10.12 2.82
N LYS A 128 -20.80 10.97 2.34
CA LYS A 128 -21.11 12.21 1.60
C LYS A 128 -21.44 11.98 0.11
N LYS A 129 -21.55 10.73 -0.34
CA LYS A 129 -21.90 10.31 -1.72
C LYS A 129 -20.99 10.89 -2.81
N ARG A 130 -19.69 11.00 -2.52
CA ARG A 130 -18.64 11.45 -3.47
C ARG A 130 -17.66 10.36 -3.88
N LEU A 131 -17.52 9.27 -3.12
CA LEU A 131 -16.61 8.18 -3.48
C LEU A 131 -17.17 7.34 -4.64
N HIS A 132 -16.54 7.38 -5.81
CA HIS A 132 -16.81 6.43 -6.89
C HIS A 132 -16.05 5.11 -6.65
N THR A 133 -14.70 5.14 -6.66
CA THR A 133 -13.84 3.96 -6.46
C THR A 133 -12.64 4.27 -5.58
N CYS A 134 -12.27 3.33 -4.71
CA CYS A 134 -11.05 3.36 -3.89
C CYS A 134 -10.07 2.27 -4.37
N PHE A 135 -9.13 2.63 -5.24
CA PHE A 135 -8.03 1.74 -5.65
C PHE A 135 -6.92 1.76 -4.61
N THR A 136 -6.52 0.59 -4.10
CA THR A 136 -5.46 0.49 -3.09
C THR A 136 -4.36 -0.48 -3.49
N GLN A 137 -3.12 -0.11 -3.19
CA GLN A 137 -1.93 -0.99 -3.25
C GLN A 137 -1.70 -1.74 -1.94
N ASN A 138 -2.45 -1.42 -0.88
CA ASN A 138 -2.29 -1.98 0.44
C ASN A 138 -2.94 -3.36 0.54
N ILE A 139 -2.43 -4.16 1.46
CA ILE A 139 -2.88 -5.53 1.75
C ILE A 139 -3.40 -5.67 3.20
N ASP A 140 -3.35 -4.57 3.97
CA ASP A 140 -3.59 -4.51 5.41
C ASP A 140 -5.08 -4.48 5.82
N THR A 141 -5.98 -4.32 4.83
CA THR A 141 -7.45 -4.25 4.97
C THR A 141 -7.97 -3.07 5.80
N LEU A 142 -7.16 -2.02 6.00
CA LEU A 142 -7.55 -0.88 6.84
C LEU A 142 -8.68 -0.02 6.23
N GLU A 143 -8.87 -0.02 4.91
CA GLU A 143 -10.00 0.65 4.25
C GLU A 143 -11.32 -0.01 4.67
N ARG A 144 -11.37 -1.34 4.58
CA ARG A 144 -12.54 -2.16 4.96
C ARG A 144 -12.83 -2.03 6.46
N ARG A 145 -11.79 -2.06 7.29
CA ARG A 145 -11.89 -1.90 8.76
C ARG A 145 -12.19 -0.46 9.21
N ALA A 146 -12.05 0.53 8.34
CA ALA A 146 -12.62 1.88 8.55
C ALA A 146 -14.12 1.96 8.19
N GLY A 147 -14.71 0.89 7.62
CA GLY A 147 -16.11 0.85 7.19
C GLY A 147 -16.35 1.32 5.75
N VAL A 148 -15.34 1.27 4.88
CA VAL A 148 -15.53 1.48 3.43
C VAL A 148 -16.17 0.22 2.82
N PRO A 149 -17.27 0.34 2.04
CA PRO A 149 -17.95 -0.82 1.47
C PRO A 149 -17.10 -1.64 0.47
N ASP A 150 -17.30 -2.95 0.47
CA ASP A 150 -16.61 -3.94 -0.36
C ASP A 150 -16.67 -3.63 -1.87
N GLU A 151 -17.80 -3.12 -2.37
CA GLU A 151 -17.98 -2.74 -3.77
C GLU A 151 -17.19 -1.49 -4.17
N LYS A 152 -16.79 -0.66 -3.19
CA LYS A 152 -15.99 0.55 -3.39
C LYS A 152 -14.48 0.28 -3.35
N ILE A 153 -14.02 -0.78 -2.69
CA ILE A 153 -12.58 -1.09 -2.55
C ILE A 153 -12.09 -1.96 -3.72
N ILE A 154 -11.05 -1.51 -4.42
CA ILE A 154 -10.31 -2.28 -5.44
C ILE A 154 -8.89 -2.54 -4.94
N GLU A 155 -8.73 -3.71 -4.29
CA GLU A 155 -7.46 -4.23 -3.78
C GLU A 155 -6.57 -4.67 -4.97
N ALA A 156 -5.74 -3.77 -5.50
CA ALA A 156 -4.95 -4.00 -6.71
C ALA A 156 -3.88 -5.08 -6.53
N HIS A 157 -3.33 -5.17 -5.32
CA HIS A 157 -2.41 -6.22 -4.89
C HIS A 157 -3.10 -7.30 -4.04
N GLY A 158 -4.44 -7.38 -4.07
CA GLY A 158 -5.21 -8.30 -3.24
C GLY A 158 -5.05 -8.03 -1.73
N SER A 159 -5.35 -9.02 -0.89
CA SER A 159 -5.33 -8.85 0.57
C SER A 159 -5.24 -10.17 1.33
N PHE A 160 -5.13 -10.09 2.66
CA PHE A 160 -5.25 -11.23 3.57
C PHE A 160 -6.69 -11.77 3.73
N ALA A 161 -7.70 -11.17 3.07
CA ALA A 161 -9.11 -11.45 3.34
C ALA A 161 -9.61 -12.83 2.85
N THR A 162 -8.94 -13.46 1.88
CA THR A 162 -9.23 -14.84 1.43
C THR A 162 -7.93 -15.56 1.05
N GLN A 163 -7.96 -16.89 0.96
CA GLN A 163 -6.78 -17.73 0.77
C GLN A 163 -7.00 -18.81 -0.30
N ARG A 164 -6.04 -19.02 -1.22
CA ARG A 164 -6.14 -20.00 -2.31
C ARG A 164 -4.83 -20.76 -2.55
N CYS A 165 -4.94 -21.99 -3.05
CA CYS A 165 -3.80 -22.79 -3.47
C CYS A 165 -3.14 -22.18 -4.71
N ILE A 166 -1.82 -21.98 -4.70
CA ILE A 166 -1.12 -21.35 -5.83
C ILE A 166 -1.24 -22.16 -7.13
N LYS A 167 -1.38 -23.50 -7.03
CA LYS A 167 -1.41 -24.46 -8.14
C LYS A 167 -2.81 -24.65 -8.74
N CYS A 168 -3.80 -25.05 -7.92
CA CYS A 168 -5.15 -25.35 -8.42
C CYS A 168 -6.18 -24.23 -8.19
N LYS A 169 -5.77 -23.12 -7.57
CA LYS A 169 -6.60 -21.94 -7.23
C LYS A 169 -7.87 -22.23 -6.39
N ARG A 170 -8.04 -23.46 -5.88
CA ARG A 170 -9.07 -23.79 -4.88
C ARG A 170 -8.84 -22.99 -3.60
N GLU A 171 -9.92 -22.51 -3.04
CA GLU A 171 -9.98 -21.83 -1.73
C GLU A 171 -9.53 -22.74 -0.60
N PHE A 172 -9.10 -22.11 0.49
CA PHE A 172 -8.61 -22.75 1.70
C PHE A 172 -9.17 -21.97 2.90
N ASP A 173 -9.67 -22.72 3.88
CA ASP A 173 -10.40 -22.16 5.03
C ASP A 173 -9.58 -21.12 5.82
N ASP A 174 -10.25 -20.02 6.18
CA ASP A 174 -9.63 -18.87 6.83
C ASP A 174 -9.14 -19.19 8.25
N ASN A 175 -9.86 -20.04 8.99
CA ASN A 175 -9.45 -20.46 10.34
C ASN A 175 -8.21 -21.36 10.26
N LYS A 176 -8.20 -22.35 9.35
CA LYS A 176 -7.02 -23.17 9.05
C LYS A 176 -5.84 -22.32 8.62
N MET A 177 -6.05 -21.25 7.83
CA MET A 177 -4.96 -20.35 7.45
C MET A 177 -4.47 -19.52 8.64
N ARG A 178 -5.37 -19.02 9.49
CA ARG A 178 -5.00 -18.31 10.73
C ARG A 178 -4.15 -19.19 11.64
N GLU A 179 -4.57 -20.43 11.90
CA GLU A 179 -3.79 -21.44 12.63
C GLU A 179 -2.41 -21.66 12.01
N HIS A 180 -2.35 -21.83 10.69
CA HIS A 180 -1.10 -22.05 9.96
C HIS A 180 -0.15 -20.84 10.03
N VAL A 181 -0.65 -19.61 9.88
CA VAL A 181 0.16 -18.39 9.99
C VAL A 181 0.62 -18.14 11.43
N LEU A 182 -0.26 -18.32 12.43
CA LEU A 182 0.08 -18.19 13.85
C LEU A 182 1.13 -19.22 14.29
N ALA A 183 1.00 -20.47 13.86
CA ALA A 183 1.99 -21.53 14.11
C ALA A 183 3.24 -21.43 13.21
N LYS A 184 3.37 -20.42 12.34
CA LYS A 184 4.43 -20.24 11.34
C LYS A 184 4.67 -21.49 10.47
N LYS A 185 3.58 -22.24 10.22
CA LYS A 185 3.51 -23.55 9.57
C LYS A 185 2.99 -23.40 8.15
N ILE A 186 3.76 -23.85 7.15
CA ILE A 186 3.36 -23.77 5.73
C ILE A 186 2.04 -24.50 5.48
N ALA A 187 1.03 -23.82 4.92
CA ALA A 187 -0.21 -24.46 4.49
C ALA A 187 -0.07 -25.12 3.11
N LYS A 188 -0.71 -26.30 2.95
CA LYS A 188 -0.75 -27.10 1.72
C LYS A 188 -2.19 -27.45 1.38
N CYS A 189 -2.51 -27.45 0.09
CA CYS A 189 -3.84 -27.77 -0.39
C CYS A 189 -4.13 -29.28 -0.30
N GLU A 190 -5.16 -29.62 0.47
CA GLU A 190 -5.67 -30.98 0.67
C GLU A 190 -5.96 -31.71 -0.66
N SER A 191 -6.30 -30.97 -1.72
CA SER A 191 -6.66 -31.52 -3.04
C SER A 191 -5.49 -31.77 -3.99
N CYS A 192 -4.29 -31.21 -3.76
CA CYS A 192 -3.19 -31.33 -4.74
C CYS A 192 -1.76 -31.20 -4.18
N GLY A 193 -1.59 -31.06 -2.86
CA GLY A 193 -0.31 -30.94 -2.17
C GLY A 193 0.44 -29.61 -2.37
N GLY A 194 0.01 -28.78 -3.32
CA GLY A 194 0.62 -27.48 -3.60
C GLY A 194 0.41 -26.46 -2.47
N TYR A 195 1.35 -25.54 -2.31
CA TYR A 195 1.28 -24.51 -1.27
C TYR A 195 0.05 -23.62 -1.40
N VAL A 196 -0.41 -23.10 -0.26
CA VAL A 196 -1.48 -22.11 -0.15
C VAL A 196 -0.86 -20.79 0.32
N LYS A 197 -1.43 -19.67 -0.10
CA LYS A 197 -1.17 -18.35 0.49
C LYS A 197 -2.48 -17.54 0.55
N PRO A 198 -2.54 -16.47 1.36
CA PRO A 198 -3.55 -15.44 1.19
C PRO A 198 -3.50 -14.85 -0.23
N ASP A 199 -4.61 -14.33 -0.72
CA ASP A 199 -4.78 -13.83 -2.09
C ASP A 199 -4.16 -12.43 -2.32
N ILE A 200 -3.02 -12.18 -1.68
CA ILE A 200 -2.06 -11.12 -1.99
C ILE A 200 -1.39 -11.45 -3.32
N VAL A 201 -1.33 -10.49 -4.25
CA VAL A 201 -0.61 -10.61 -5.52
C VAL A 201 0.89 -10.58 -5.27
N PHE A 202 1.59 -11.67 -5.61
CA PHE A 202 3.04 -11.72 -5.55
C PHE A 202 3.66 -11.19 -6.85
N PHE A 203 4.90 -10.71 -6.80
CA PHE A 203 5.67 -10.37 -8.01
C PHE A 203 5.75 -11.62 -8.90
N GLY A 204 5.32 -11.47 -10.16
CA GLY A 204 5.17 -12.55 -11.13
C GLY A 204 3.77 -13.19 -11.21
N GLU A 205 2.81 -12.78 -10.38
CA GLU A 205 1.39 -13.13 -10.57
C GLU A 205 0.62 -12.04 -11.35
N ALA A 206 -0.51 -12.42 -11.95
CA ALA A 206 -1.44 -11.50 -12.57
C ALA A 206 -2.30 -10.78 -11.51
N LEU A 207 -2.63 -9.51 -11.75
CA LEU A 207 -3.52 -8.73 -10.87
C LEU A 207 -4.96 -9.28 -10.89
N PRO A 208 -5.78 -8.98 -9.86
CA PRO A 208 -7.11 -9.57 -9.74
C PRO A 208 -8.04 -9.09 -10.85
N LYS A 209 -8.95 -9.97 -11.32
CA LYS A 209 -9.96 -9.59 -12.33
C LYS A 209 -10.80 -8.38 -11.90
N LYS A 210 -11.07 -8.21 -10.60
CA LYS A 210 -11.77 -7.03 -10.05
C LYS A 210 -11.00 -5.72 -10.35
N PHE A 211 -9.67 -5.74 -10.25
CA PHE A 211 -8.83 -4.59 -10.63
C PHE A 211 -8.93 -4.33 -12.13
N ILE A 212 -8.64 -5.35 -12.96
CA ILE A 212 -8.60 -5.22 -14.43
C ILE A 212 -9.94 -4.70 -14.97
N ASN A 213 -11.05 -5.25 -14.51
CA ASN A 213 -12.40 -4.85 -14.94
C ASN A 213 -12.82 -3.46 -14.44
N SER A 214 -12.13 -2.89 -13.44
CA SER A 214 -12.44 -1.56 -12.90
C SER A 214 -11.61 -0.43 -13.52
N VAL A 215 -10.57 -0.75 -14.29
CA VAL A 215 -9.65 0.25 -14.87
C VAL A 215 -10.38 1.29 -15.72
N SER A 216 -11.39 0.89 -16.50
CA SER A 216 -12.18 1.81 -17.33
C SER A 216 -13.01 2.81 -16.52
N SER A 217 -13.26 2.59 -15.22
CA SER A 217 -13.94 3.60 -14.39
C SER A 217 -13.12 4.87 -14.18
N MET A 218 -11.79 4.85 -14.41
CA MET A 218 -10.96 6.05 -14.35
C MET A 218 -11.39 7.11 -15.39
N GLU A 219 -11.98 6.70 -16.50
CA GLU A 219 -12.47 7.60 -17.56
C GLU A 219 -13.67 8.47 -17.09
N SER A 220 -14.40 8.03 -16.06
CA SER A 220 -15.52 8.76 -15.45
C SER A 220 -15.12 9.49 -14.15
N ALA A 221 -13.83 9.79 -13.95
CA ALA A 221 -13.36 10.52 -12.79
C ALA A 221 -13.59 12.03 -12.93
N ASP A 222 -14.32 12.62 -12.00
CA ASP A 222 -14.42 14.09 -11.87
C ASP A 222 -13.25 14.64 -11.04
N LEU A 223 -12.70 13.83 -10.13
CA LEU A 223 -11.57 14.17 -9.29
C LEU A 223 -10.75 12.92 -8.99
N LEU A 224 -9.43 13.00 -9.15
CA LEU A 224 -8.50 11.97 -8.68
C LEU A 224 -7.76 12.47 -7.43
N ILE A 225 -7.76 11.69 -6.36
CA ILE A 225 -6.90 11.93 -5.18
C ILE A 225 -5.95 10.75 -5.00
N VAL A 226 -4.65 11.01 -5.17
CA VAL A 226 -3.57 10.04 -4.98
C VAL A 226 -2.91 10.28 -3.63
N MET A 227 -2.80 9.25 -2.80
CA MET A 227 -2.37 9.38 -1.39
C MET A 227 -1.36 8.32 -0.99
N GLY A 228 -0.24 8.74 -0.38
CA GLY A 228 0.72 7.84 0.26
C GLY A 228 1.36 6.77 -0.64
N THR A 229 1.45 7.01 -1.96
CA THR A 229 2.08 6.07 -2.91
C THR A 229 3.25 6.72 -3.65
N SER A 230 4.24 5.90 -4.02
CA SER A 230 5.39 6.30 -4.84
C SER A 230 5.15 6.20 -6.35
N LEU A 231 4.01 5.66 -6.80
CA LEU A 231 3.65 5.51 -8.22
C LEU A 231 4.72 4.86 -9.12
N THR A 232 5.52 3.90 -8.61
CA THR A 232 6.51 3.14 -9.43
C THR A 232 6.16 1.67 -9.65
N VAL A 233 5.01 1.18 -9.14
CA VAL A 233 4.52 -0.18 -9.42
C VAL A 233 3.48 -0.12 -10.52
N HIS A 234 3.80 -0.68 -11.69
CA HIS A 234 2.85 -0.86 -12.78
C HIS A 234 2.11 -2.20 -12.65
N PRO A 235 0.85 -2.31 -13.13
CA PRO A 235 0.10 -1.30 -13.87
C PRO A 235 -0.56 -0.22 -13.00
N PHE A 236 -0.57 -0.34 -11.66
CA PHE A 236 -1.28 0.60 -10.77
C PHE A 236 -0.89 2.07 -11.00
N ALA A 237 0.40 2.36 -11.13
CA ALA A 237 0.92 3.70 -11.41
C ALA A 237 0.34 4.34 -12.69
N SER A 238 -0.06 3.52 -13.67
CA SER A 238 -0.63 4.00 -14.94
C SER A 238 -2.06 4.53 -14.80
N LEU A 239 -2.80 4.17 -13.73
CA LEU A 239 -4.17 4.67 -13.50
C LEU A 239 -4.21 6.21 -13.39
N ALA A 240 -3.17 6.83 -12.83
CA ALA A 240 -3.08 8.29 -12.65
C ALA A 240 -3.00 9.09 -13.97
N TRP A 241 -2.88 8.39 -15.10
CA TRP A 241 -2.90 8.95 -16.46
C TRP A 241 -4.22 8.68 -17.21
N MET A 242 -5.03 7.73 -16.72
CA MET A 242 -6.26 7.26 -17.38
C MET A 242 -7.49 8.13 -17.04
N VAL A 243 -7.33 9.10 -16.13
CA VAL A 243 -8.36 10.12 -15.88
C VAL A 243 -8.31 11.22 -16.95
N PRO A 244 -9.47 11.77 -17.37
CA PRO A 244 -9.54 12.80 -18.40
C PRO A 244 -8.58 13.97 -18.16
N ASP A 245 -8.11 14.64 -19.22
CA ASP A 245 -7.24 15.82 -19.08
C ASP A 245 -7.93 16.99 -18.34
N SER A 246 -9.27 17.01 -18.34
CA SER A 246 -10.10 17.93 -17.56
C SER A 246 -10.37 17.49 -16.12
N CYS A 247 -9.93 16.29 -15.69
CA CYS A 247 -10.04 15.84 -14.30
C CYS A 247 -8.88 16.44 -13.48
N PRO A 248 -9.14 17.28 -12.46
CA PRO A 248 -8.11 17.69 -11.52
C PRO A 248 -7.50 16.47 -10.82
N ARG A 249 -6.19 16.51 -10.58
CA ARG A 249 -5.49 15.44 -9.85
C ARG A 249 -4.84 16.03 -8.61
N VAL A 250 -5.11 15.45 -7.46
CA VAL A 250 -4.55 15.87 -6.18
C VAL A 250 -3.54 14.81 -5.73
N LEU A 251 -2.32 15.21 -5.40
CA LEU A 251 -1.33 14.36 -4.76
C LEU A 251 -1.17 14.79 -3.30
N VAL A 252 -1.37 13.85 -2.37
CA VAL A 252 -1.09 14.01 -0.94
C VAL A 252 -0.03 12.98 -0.55
N ASN A 253 1.23 13.39 -0.44
CA ASN A 253 2.34 12.49 -0.19
C ASN A 253 3.54 13.24 0.41
N LEU A 254 4.50 12.53 1.01
CA LEU A 254 5.73 13.15 1.51
C LEU A 254 6.59 13.74 0.36
N GLU A 255 6.56 13.09 -0.81
CA GLU A 255 7.38 13.42 -1.98
C GLU A 255 6.52 13.63 -3.24
N ARG A 256 7.00 14.44 -4.19
CA ARG A 256 6.37 14.55 -5.52
C ARG A 256 6.70 13.30 -6.34
N VAL A 257 5.67 12.65 -6.87
CA VAL A 257 5.76 11.34 -7.54
C VAL A 257 5.01 11.33 -8.86
N GLY A 258 5.34 10.38 -9.75
CA GLY A 258 4.79 10.33 -11.11
C GLY A 258 5.13 11.60 -11.88
N ASP A 259 4.15 12.15 -12.59
CA ASP A 259 4.26 13.40 -13.34
C ASP A 259 3.58 14.61 -12.65
N PHE A 260 3.11 14.44 -11.41
CA PHE A 260 2.24 15.41 -10.74
C PHE A 260 2.83 16.83 -10.73
N GLY A 261 2.06 17.78 -11.26
CA GLY A 261 2.48 19.15 -11.59
C GLY A 261 2.72 19.37 -13.09
N SER A 262 2.37 18.41 -13.95
CA SER A 262 2.43 18.54 -15.42
C SER A 262 1.15 19.15 -15.99
N ARG A 263 -0.01 18.80 -15.42
CA ARG A 263 -1.34 19.31 -15.82
C ARG A 263 -1.62 20.64 -15.11
N ALA A 264 -2.52 21.44 -15.70
CA ALA A 264 -2.88 22.76 -15.17
C ALA A 264 -3.59 22.70 -13.80
N ASP A 265 -4.30 21.59 -13.54
CA ASP A 265 -5.11 21.35 -12.35
C ASP A 265 -4.52 20.23 -11.46
N ASP A 266 -3.20 20.04 -11.51
CA ASP A 266 -2.46 19.17 -10.60
C ASP A 266 -2.15 19.88 -9.27
N LEU A 267 -2.91 19.59 -8.22
CA LEU A 267 -2.68 20.11 -6.87
C LEU A 267 -1.75 19.18 -6.08
N VAL A 268 -0.54 19.64 -5.75
CA VAL A 268 0.47 18.83 -5.04
C VAL A 268 0.68 19.33 -3.62
N LEU A 269 0.27 18.50 -2.65
CA LEU A 269 0.28 18.77 -1.21
C LEU A 269 1.35 17.87 -0.55
N LEU A 270 2.51 18.46 -0.25
CA LEU A 270 3.65 17.72 0.28
C LEU A 270 3.64 17.68 1.82
N GLY A 271 3.59 16.48 2.38
CA GLY A 271 3.57 16.21 3.82
C GLY A 271 2.70 15.00 4.22
N GLN A 272 2.36 14.90 5.50
CA GLN A 272 1.60 13.78 6.05
C GLN A 272 0.16 13.73 5.54
N CYS A 273 -0.33 12.52 5.21
CA CYS A 273 -1.68 12.34 4.65
C CYS A 273 -2.78 12.79 5.62
N ASP A 274 -2.72 12.33 6.89
CA ASP A 274 -3.71 12.65 7.91
C ASP A 274 -3.85 14.18 8.16
N ASP A 275 -2.75 14.93 8.06
CA ASP A 275 -2.74 16.39 8.26
C ASP A 275 -3.45 17.13 7.11
N TYR A 276 -3.23 16.71 5.86
CA TYR A 276 -3.88 17.30 4.71
C TYR A 276 -5.35 16.87 4.60
N VAL A 277 -5.68 15.64 5.02
CA VAL A 277 -7.07 15.19 5.19
C VAL A 277 -7.82 16.06 6.20
N ARG A 278 -7.22 16.35 7.36
CA ARG A 278 -7.80 17.27 8.35
C ARG A 278 -7.98 18.68 7.82
N LYS A 279 -6.98 19.24 7.12
CA LYS A 279 -7.07 20.57 6.48
C LYS A 279 -8.20 20.60 5.45
N LEU A 280 -8.29 19.61 4.56
CA LEU A 280 -9.34 19.51 3.56
C LEU A 280 -10.73 19.34 4.19
N CYS A 281 -10.86 18.48 5.21
CA CYS A 281 -12.13 18.30 5.92
C CYS A 281 -12.55 19.54 6.70
N LYS A 282 -11.61 20.38 7.16
CA LYS A 282 -11.91 21.69 7.74
C LYS A 282 -12.52 22.64 6.70
N GLU A 283 -11.91 22.81 5.54
CA GLU A 283 -12.45 23.66 4.45
C GLU A 283 -13.76 23.08 3.86
N LEU A 284 -13.94 21.76 3.90
CA LEU A 284 -15.20 21.10 3.57
C LEU A 284 -16.30 21.30 4.63
N GLY A 285 -15.95 21.59 5.88
CA GLY A 285 -16.89 21.63 7.00
C GLY A 285 -17.32 20.24 7.46
N TRP A 286 -16.46 19.22 7.28
CA TRP A 286 -16.69 17.82 7.65
C TRP A 286 -15.68 17.31 8.70
N LEU A 287 -14.91 18.19 9.35
CA LEU A 287 -13.88 17.80 10.32
C LEU A 287 -14.47 17.05 11.53
N GLU A 288 -15.65 17.46 12.00
CA GLU A 288 -16.36 16.80 13.11
C GLU A 288 -16.88 15.41 12.72
N ASP A 289 -17.33 15.24 11.46
CA ASP A 289 -17.65 13.93 10.91
C ASP A 289 -16.40 13.04 10.82
N LEU A 290 -15.29 13.59 10.31
CA LEU A 290 -14.02 12.87 10.15
C LEU A 290 -13.50 12.30 11.48
N GLU A 291 -13.43 13.13 12.52
CA GLU A 291 -12.91 12.68 13.82
C GLU A 291 -13.88 11.69 14.50
N ARG A 292 -15.21 11.84 14.34
CA ARG A 292 -16.19 10.86 14.82
C ARG A 292 -16.01 9.50 14.12
N LEU A 293 -15.97 9.51 12.78
CA LEU A 293 -15.80 8.28 11.98
C LEU A 293 -14.45 7.62 12.28
N TRP A 294 -13.40 8.40 12.52
CA TRP A 294 -12.12 7.85 12.97
C TRP A 294 -12.23 7.26 14.38
N GLU A 295 -12.93 7.91 15.31
CA GLU A 295 -13.12 7.42 16.68
C GLU A 295 -13.83 6.07 16.73
N GLU A 296 -14.88 5.87 15.93
CA GLU A 296 -15.57 4.59 15.74
C GLU A 296 -14.60 3.45 15.38
N THR A 297 -13.50 3.71 14.65
CA THR A 297 -12.52 2.69 14.27
C THR A 297 -11.73 2.09 15.46
N LYS A 298 -11.83 2.63 16.68
CA LYS A 298 -11.21 2.03 17.87
C LYS A 298 -11.67 0.59 18.11
N GLU A 299 -12.96 0.32 17.87
CA GLU A 299 -13.56 -1.00 18.07
C GLU A 299 -13.10 -2.03 17.03
N SER A 300 -12.53 -1.58 15.90
CA SER A 300 -12.00 -2.46 14.84
C SER A 300 -10.71 -3.19 15.22
N VAL A 301 -10.06 -2.83 16.34
CA VAL A 301 -8.76 -3.39 16.76
C VAL A 301 -8.99 -4.65 17.59
N ILE A 302 -8.67 -5.80 17.00
CA ILE A 302 -8.66 -7.08 17.71
C ILE A 302 -7.32 -7.17 18.45
N PHE A 303 -7.37 -7.05 19.78
CA PHE A 303 -6.26 -7.47 20.63
C PHE A 303 -6.24 -9.00 20.68
N ASP A 304 -5.12 -9.61 20.29
CA ASP A 304 -4.84 -11.02 20.58
C ASP A 304 -4.66 -11.17 22.10
N SER A 305 -5.74 -11.47 22.84
CA SER A 305 -5.65 -11.90 24.24
C SER A 305 -5.06 -13.31 24.30
N LEU A 306 -3.73 -13.38 24.45
CA LEU A 306 -2.96 -14.63 24.60
C LEU A 306 -3.23 -15.36 25.94
N GLU A 307 -4.39 -15.14 26.55
CA GLU A 307 -4.76 -15.57 27.91
C GLU A 307 -6.08 -16.38 27.93
N ASP A 308 -6.87 -16.33 26.86
CA ASP A 308 -8.18 -17.01 26.74
C ASP A 308 -8.10 -18.47 26.23
N VAL A 309 -6.89 -19.04 26.11
CA VAL A 309 -6.68 -20.49 25.95
C VAL A 309 -6.36 -21.13 27.30
N LYS A 310 -7.16 -20.79 28.33
CA LYS A 310 -7.19 -21.53 29.60
C LYS A 310 -8.00 -22.80 29.42
N LYS A 311 -7.30 -23.93 29.47
CA LYS A 311 -7.81 -25.30 29.30
C LYS A 311 -9.12 -25.54 30.05
N GLU A 312 -10.18 -25.89 29.33
CA GLU A 312 -11.29 -26.66 29.91
C GLU A 312 -10.88 -28.14 29.97
N ASP A 313 -10.29 -28.54 31.11
CA ASP A 313 -10.21 -29.95 31.53
C ASP A 313 -11.07 -30.10 32.81
N PRO A 314 -11.97 -31.10 32.89
CA PRO A 314 -13.02 -31.11 33.92
C PRO A 314 -12.65 -31.81 35.24
N LYS A 315 -13.43 -31.49 36.29
CA LYS A 315 -13.52 -32.08 37.66
C LYS A 315 -12.59 -31.45 38.72
N PRO A 316 -12.91 -31.60 40.03
CA PRO A 316 -14.23 -31.53 40.66
C PRO A 316 -14.28 -30.48 41.79
N LYS A 317 -15.46 -30.27 42.38
CA LYS A 317 -15.67 -29.30 43.47
C LYS A 317 -15.20 -29.84 44.82
N GLU A 318 -14.44 -29.05 45.58
CA GLU A 318 -14.39 -29.15 47.04
C GLU A 318 -14.25 -27.74 47.67
N LYS A 319 -14.54 -27.60 48.99
CA LYS A 319 -14.71 -26.29 49.65
C LYS A 319 -13.95 -26.18 50.99
N VAL A 320 -12.95 -25.32 51.05
CA VAL A 320 -12.47 -24.61 52.26
C VAL A 320 -12.00 -23.22 51.75
N LYS A 321 -12.49 -22.02 52.11
CA LYS A 321 -13.10 -21.39 53.30
C LYS A 321 -12.08 -20.62 54.18
N ASP A 322 -12.43 -19.35 54.44
CA ASP A 322 -11.95 -18.42 55.48
C ASP A 322 -10.54 -17.75 55.42
N THR A 323 -10.56 -16.42 55.26
CA THR A 323 -9.61 -15.40 55.82
C THR A 323 -8.14 -15.38 55.34
N ALA A 324 -7.43 -14.25 55.22
CA ALA A 324 -7.64 -12.91 55.79
C ALA A 324 -7.12 -11.76 54.88
N THR A 325 -7.40 -10.50 55.25
CA THR A 325 -6.90 -9.29 54.58
C THR A 325 -5.55 -8.81 55.11
N VAL A 326 -4.61 -8.49 54.22
CA VAL A 326 -3.49 -7.56 54.47
C VAL A 326 -3.32 -6.65 53.25
N LYS A 327 -3.07 -5.35 53.48
CA LYS A 327 -2.56 -4.41 52.46
C LYS A 327 -1.07 -4.19 52.70
N THR A 328 -0.31 -4.04 51.63
CA THR A 328 0.86 -3.13 51.60
C THR A 328 1.11 -2.69 50.17
N GLU A 329 1.42 -1.41 50.01
CA GLU A 329 2.13 -0.87 48.85
C GLU A 329 3.64 -0.94 49.14
N GLU A 330 4.48 -0.46 48.22
CA GLU A 330 5.97 -0.52 48.28
C GLU A 330 6.54 -1.96 48.08
N THR A 331 7.71 -2.16 47.47
CA THR A 331 8.77 -1.24 46.98
C THR A 331 9.05 -1.43 45.48
N LEU A 332 9.67 -0.42 44.84
CA LEU A 332 10.09 -0.49 43.43
C LEU A 332 11.61 -0.22 43.21
N GLU A 333 12.39 -0.17 44.29
CA GLU A 333 13.79 0.32 44.26
C GLU A 333 14.86 -0.77 44.03
N GLU A 334 14.53 -2.07 44.18
CA GLU A 334 15.55 -3.13 44.11
C GLU A 334 16.01 -3.51 42.68
N ILE A 335 15.28 -3.07 41.64
CA ILE A 335 15.61 -3.41 40.24
C ILE A 335 16.66 -2.46 39.64
N SER A 336 16.89 -1.28 40.23
CA SER A 336 17.79 -0.25 39.68
C SER A 336 19.29 -0.47 39.97
N LYS A 337 19.71 -1.67 40.41
CA LYS A 337 21.05 -1.91 40.98
C LYS A 337 21.82 -3.10 40.36
N GLY A 338 21.72 -3.26 39.03
CA GLY A 338 22.37 -4.36 38.32
C GLY A 338 22.60 -4.14 36.83
N LEU A 339 23.33 -3.08 36.45
CA LEU A 339 24.06 -2.96 35.16
C LEU A 339 24.87 -1.63 35.15
N SER A 340 26.02 -1.62 35.82
CA SER A 340 26.93 -0.46 35.88
C SER A 340 28.40 -0.90 35.81
N ASP A 341 28.74 -1.64 34.77
CA ASP A 341 30.11 -2.00 34.37
C ASP A 341 30.23 -1.91 32.84
N LEU A 342 31.46 -1.69 32.35
CA LEU A 342 31.80 -1.51 30.92
C LEU A 342 31.27 -0.23 30.25
N ALA A 343 31.48 0.92 30.90
CA ALA A 343 31.74 2.17 30.18
C ALA A 343 33.26 2.44 30.18
N ILE A 344 33.85 2.68 29.00
CA ILE A 344 35.24 3.14 28.85
C ILE A 344 35.19 4.56 28.27
N ASP A 345 35.82 5.49 28.98
CA ASP A 345 35.85 6.92 28.69
C ASP A 345 36.96 7.23 27.66
N PRO A 346 36.71 8.00 26.59
CA PRO A 346 37.74 8.40 25.62
C PRO A 346 38.65 9.54 26.13
N ASP A 347 39.69 9.82 25.35
CA ASP A 347 40.58 10.98 25.42
C ASP A 347 41.49 11.15 26.65
N LYS A 348 42.69 10.54 26.55
CA LYS A 348 43.92 11.25 26.97
C LYS A 348 45.21 10.86 26.20
N GLU A 349 45.73 11.85 25.48
CA GLU A 349 47.14 12.28 25.29
C GLU A 349 48.33 11.29 25.38
N SER A 350 49.45 11.45 24.66
CA SER A 350 49.81 12.16 23.40
C SER A 350 51.30 11.90 23.07
N LYS A 351 51.71 11.87 21.77
CA LYS A 351 53.12 11.94 21.28
C LYS A 351 54.01 10.74 21.72
N THR A 352 55.13 10.34 21.11
CA THR A 352 55.78 10.55 19.78
C THR A 352 56.46 9.18 19.41
N GLU A 353 57.49 8.93 18.58
CA GLU A 353 58.48 9.71 17.81
C GLU A 353 59.02 8.90 16.58
N SER A 354 60.08 9.38 15.94
CA SER A 354 60.91 8.76 14.86
C SER A 354 61.88 7.66 15.38
N ASP A 355 62.58 6.79 14.64
CA ASP A 355 62.72 6.34 13.22
C ASP A 355 63.52 4.98 13.26
N THR A 356 64.13 4.32 12.25
CA THR A 356 64.38 4.44 10.78
C THR A 356 64.69 3.02 10.21
N GLU A 357 64.71 2.83 8.87
CA GLU A 357 65.82 2.17 8.09
C GLU A 357 65.40 1.48 6.76
N LYS A 358 66.01 1.94 5.65
CA LYS A 358 66.52 1.22 4.45
C LYS A 358 65.64 0.39 3.45
N LYS A 359 65.59 0.96 2.23
CA LYS A 359 65.47 0.36 0.86
C LYS A 359 66.60 -0.66 0.53
N PRO A 360 66.68 -1.34 -0.66
CA PRO A 360 65.96 -1.20 -1.98
C PRO A 360 65.22 -2.49 -2.44
N ALA A 361 64.33 -2.56 -3.46
CA ALA A 361 64.04 -1.85 -4.73
C ALA A 361 64.64 -2.48 -6.02
N ALA A 362 63.77 -2.89 -6.97
CA ALA A 362 64.05 -3.31 -8.36
C ALA A 362 62.75 -3.26 -9.22
N ASP A 363 62.86 -3.19 -10.55
CA ASP A 363 61.77 -2.85 -11.49
C ASP A 363 60.93 -4.02 -12.03
N SER A 364 59.72 -3.71 -12.51
CA SER A 364 59.28 -4.03 -13.89
C SER A 364 57.91 -3.41 -14.21
N ALA A 365 57.59 -3.24 -15.51
CA ALA A 365 56.36 -2.59 -15.97
C ALA A 365 55.66 -3.40 -17.08
N LEU A 366 54.35 -3.65 -16.91
CA LEU A 366 53.35 -4.00 -17.92
C LEU A 366 52.00 -3.45 -17.40
N THR A 367 51.28 -2.50 -18.02
CA THR A 367 50.63 -2.41 -19.35
C THR A 367 49.33 -3.21 -19.50
N SER A 368 48.38 -2.59 -20.23
CA SER A 368 47.05 -3.10 -20.66
C SER A 368 45.93 -3.29 -19.61
N ASN A 369 44.95 -2.37 -19.64
CA ASN A 369 43.57 -2.65 -19.23
C ASN A 369 42.78 -3.22 -20.44
N PRO A 370 41.91 -4.24 -20.28
CA PRO A 370 40.96 -4.64 -21.31
C PRO A 370 39.73 -3.67 -21.36
N PRO A 371 39.10 -3.48 -22.53
CA PRO A 371 38.07 -2.45 -22.73
C PRO A 371 36.63 -2.89 -22.40
N VAL A 372 35.77 -1.91 -22.12
CA VAL A 372 34.32 -2.08 -21.94
C VAL A 372 33.61 -2.21 -23.31
N PRO A 373 32.70 -3.18 -23.51
CA PRO A 373 31.91 -3.26 -24.74
C PRO A 373 30.84 -2.16 -24.82
N SER A 374 30.79 -1.42 -25.93
CA SER A 374 29.70 -0.50 -26.24
C SER A 374 28.66 -1.18 -27.14
N GLN A 375 27.38 -1.11 -26.76
CA GLN A 375 26.28 -1.60 -27.61
C GLN A 375 25.93 -0.55 -28.67
N GLN A 376 25.99 -0.93 -29.94
CA GLN A 376 25.61 -0.08 -31.07
C GLN A 376 24.13 -0.27 -31.43
N THR A 377 23.49 0.81 -31.88
CA THR A 377 22.16 0.76 -32.48
C THR A 377 22.23 0.15 -33.89
N PRO A 378 21.36 -0.80 -34.26
CA PRO A 378 21.26 -1.27 -35.64
C PRO A 378 20.64 -0.17 -36.52
N LYS A 379 21.25 0.09 -37.68
CA LYS A 379 20.64 0.92 -38.73
C LYS A 379 19.56 0.14 -39.48
N ALA A 380 18.57 0.87 -40.00
CA ALA A 380 17.58 0.32 -40.92
C ALA A 380 18.20 -0.17 -42.24
N THR A 381 17.62 -1.23 -42.80
CA THR A 381 17.81 -1.67 -44.19
C THR A 381 16.46 -1.65 -44.89
N SER A 382 16.45 -1.18 -46.14
CA SER A 382 15.25 -1.06 -46.97
C SER A 382 14.90 -2.38 -47.66
N VAL A 383 13.61 -2.71 -47.73
CA VAL A 383 13.04 -3.75 -48.61
C VAL A 383 11.74 -3.20 -49.20
N ASP A 384 11.42 -3.56 -50.44
CA ASP A 384 10.49 -2.84 -51.31
C ASP A 384 8.99 -2.98 -50.99
N GLU A 385 8.24 -1.88 -51.16
CA GLU A 385 6.77 -1.89 -51.15
C GLU A 385 6.21 -2.30 -52.52
N ALA A 386 5.88 -3.59 -52.68
CA ALA A 386 5.11 -4.07 -53.82
C ALA A 386 3.62 -3.67 -53.68
N LYS A 387 3.12 -2.84 -54.59
CA LYS A 387 1.71 -2.41 -54.62
C LYS A 387 0.78 -3.60 -54.86
N THR A 388 -0.28 -3.73 -54.07
CA THR A 388 -1.51 -4.39 -54.53
C THR A 388 -2.73 -3.75 -53.89
N SER A 389 -3.64 -3.26 -54.72
CA SER A 389 -4.94 -2.74 -54.29
C SER A 389 -6.04 -3.63 -54.83
N THR A 390 -7.09 -3.89 -54.05
CA THR A 390 -8.47 -3.54 -54.41
C THR A 390 -9.51 -4.05 -53.40
N LYS A 391 -10.59 -3.27 -53.25
CA LYS A 391 -11.96 -3.69 -52.88
C LYS A 391 -12.15 -4.48 -51.57
N GLU A 392 -12.59 -3.76 -50.54
CA GLU A 392 -13.78 -4.20 -49.81
C GLU A 392 -15.02 -3.53 -50.43
N GLN A 393 -16.18 -4.20 -50.36
CA GLN A 393 -17.44 -3.71 -50.93
C GLN A 393 -18.38 -3.18 -49.84
N SER A 394 -19.18 -2.18 -50.20
CA SER A 394 -20.23 -1.64 -49.33
C SER A 394 -21.36 -2.66 -49.11
N GLY A 395 -21.37 -3.32 -47.95
CA GLY A 395 -22.52 -4.04 -47.42
C GLY A 395 -23.27 -3.17 -46.41
N LYS A 396 -24.44 -2.65 -46.78
CA LYS A 396 -25.42 -2.15 -45.80
C LYS A 396 -26.22 -3.33 -45.31
N ASP A 397 -26.38 -3.48 -44.00
CA ASP A 397 -27.62 -4.00 -43.43
C ASP A 397 -27.89 -3.37 -42.06
N SER A 398 -29.11 -2.89 -41.88
CA SER A 398 -29.53 -2.13 -40.70
C SER A 398 -30.54 -2.94 -39.89
N TYR A 399 -30.11 -3.49 -38.75
CA TYR A 399 -31.02 -4.17 -37.84
C TYR A 399 -31.54 -3.22 -36.77
N THR A 400 -32.86 -2.99 -36.76
CA THR A 400 -33.52 -2.09 -35.80
C THR A 400 -34.09 -2.89 -34.62
N PRO A 401 -33.83 -2.48 -33.36
CA PRO A 401 -34.55 -3.03 -32.22
C PRO A 401 -35.94 -2.37 -32.13
N SER A 402 -36.99 -3.15 -32.39
CA SER A 402 -38.36 -2.68 -32.18
C SER A 402 -38.65 -2.45 -30.70
N SER A 403 -39.51 -1.47 -30.39
CA SER A 403 -39.81 -1.04 -29.02
C SER A 403 -41.31 -1.02 -28.75
N THR A 404 -41.68 -1.13 -27.47
CA THR A 404 -43.08 -1.16 -26.95
C THR A 404 -43.86 -2.45 -27.32
N LEU A 405 -44.86 -2.90 -26.56
CA LEU A 405 -45.66 -2.25 -25.52
C LEU A 405 -45.68 -2.99 -24.16
N LYS A 406 -46.03 -2.21 -23.14
CA LYS A 406 -46.39 -2.63 -21.78
C LYS A 406 -47.66 -3.49 -21.77
N ASN A 407 -47.80 -4.35 -20.76
CA ASN A 407 -49.09 -4.74 -20.18
C ASN A 407 -48.92 -5.33 -18.77
N GLU A 408 -49.31 -4.58 -17.74
CA GLU A 408 -49.86 -5.14 -16.49
C GLU A 408 -51.39 -5.10 -16.59
N PRO A 409 -52.11 -5.97 -15.85
CA PRO A 409 -53.02 -5.35 -14.87
C PRO A 409 -53.15 -6.09 -13.52
N ALA A 410 -53.26 -5.28 -12.48
CA ALA A 410 -54.15 -5.42 -11.31
C ALA A 410 -54.55 -6.83 -10.80
N ARG A 411 -53.79 -7.32 -9.80
CA ARG A 411 -54.23 -7.37 -8.39
C ARG A 411 -55.74 -7.66 -8.15
N GLU A 412 -56.15 -8.92 -8.17
CA GLU A 412 -57.48 -9.32 -7.67
C GLU A 412 -57.59 -9.32 -6.13
N LYS A 413 -58.79 -9.04 -5.64
CA LYS A 413 -59.20 -9.20 -4.24
C LYS A 413 -60.66 -9.67 -4.17
N LYS A 414 -60.85 -10.98 -3.96
CA LYS A 414 -62.03 -11.68 -3.40
C LYS A 414 -63.44 -11.42 -3.98
N LEU A 415 -64.16 -12.56 -4.09
CA LEU A 415 -65.59 -12.77 -4.37
C LEU A 415 -65.96 -12.66 -5.86
#